data_AF-A0A2X2VF07-F1
#
_entry.id   AF-A0A2X2VF07-F1
#
_cell.length_a   1.000
_cell.length_b   1.000
_cell.length_c   1.000
_cell.angle_alpha   90.00
_cell.angle_beta   90.00
_cell.angle_gamma   90.00
#
_symmetry.space_group_name_H-M   'P 1'
#
loop_
_entity.id
_entity.type
_entity.pdbx_description
1 polymer ?
#
loop_
_entity_poly.entity_id
_entity_poly.type
_entity_poly.pdbx_seq_one_letter_code
_entity_poly.pdbx_strand_id
1 'polypeptide(L)'
;MNYVTVIYLLNLLVYGVYFFGKSGSEVDISPVNYIISMIMSLLLILGGYFNAKKNKTYRSVLWMFFVNILFFTMSGLFDQFGNNFNLFSTVGNDSFIFTLALIVYNGYLFPLIVMLDKSGFALVLPVLLSFILPSLGYWIGKIIVSKNSDSPEEN
;
A
#
# COMPACT_ATOMS: atom_id res chain seq x y z
N MET A 1 5.76 13.01 -13.26
CA MET A 1 4.82 12.43 -12.27
C MET A 1 5.31 11.07 -11.79
N ASN A 2 5.21 10.74 -10.49
CA ASN A 2 5.66 9.48 -9.90
C ASN A 2 4.69 8.33 -10.22
N TYR A 3 5.13 7.27 -10.90
CA TYR A 3 4.24 6.18 -11.34
C TYR A 3 3.68 5.37 -10.17
N VAL A 4 4.48 5.17 -9.12
CA VAL A 4 4.03 4.50 -7.89
C VAL A 4 2.88 5.28 -7.25
N THR A 5 3.00 6.60 -7.12
CA THR A 5 1.94 7.45 -6.56
C THR A 5 0.66 7.39 -7.41
N VAL A 6 0.77 7.45 -8.74
CA VAL A 6 -0.40 7.37 -9.62
C VAL A 6 -1.11 6.03 -9.47
N ILE A 7 -0.36 4.93 -9.42
CA ILE A 7 -0.93 3.59 -9.24
C ILE A 7 -1.55 3.43 -7.86
N TYR A 8 -0.97 3.99 -6.82
CA TYR A 8 -1.60 4.00 -5.49
C TYR A 8 -2.96 4.72 -5.50
N LEU A 9 -3.04 5.89 -6.13
CA LEU A 9 -4.31 6.62 -6.25
C LEU A 9 -5.34 5.83 -7.08
N LEU A 10 -4.89 5.16 -8.13
CA LEU A 10 -5.73 4.26 -8.91
C LEU A 10 -6.23 3.08 -8.07
N ASN A 11 -5.35 2.46 -7.29
CA ASN A 11 -5.71 1.36 -6.39
C ASN A 11 -6.74 1.82 -5.35
N LEU A 12 -6.58 3.03 -4.80
CA LEU A 12 -7.54 3.61 -3.85
C LEU A 12 -8.91 3.85 -4.51
N LEU A 13 -8.93 4.33 -5.77
CA LEU A 13 -10.17 4.51 -6.53
C LEU A 13 -10.85 3.15 -6.79
N VAL A 14 -10.11 2.17 -7.31
CA VAL A 14 -10.66 0.84 -7.60
C VAL A 14 -11.15 0.15 -6.32
N TYR A 15 -10.41 0.30 -5.21
CA TYR A 15 -10.86 -0.18 -3.90
C TYR A 15 -12.17 0.48 -3.49
N GLY A 16 -12.25 1.82 -3.57
CA GLY A 16 -13.47 2.57 -3.28
C GLY A 16 -14.65 2.09 -4.12
N VAL A 17 -14.52 2.04 -5.45
CA VAL A 17 -15.61 1.62 -6.34
C VAL A 17 -16.06 0.18 -6.05
N TYR A 18 -15.11 -0.73 -5.86
CA TYR A 18 -15.42 -2.14 -5.60
C TYR A 18 -16.09 -2.36 -4.25
N PHE A 19 -15.59 -1.74 -3.18
CA PHE A 19 -16.14 -1.91 -1.83
C PHE A 19 -17.42 -1.11 -1.59
N PHE A 20 -17.53 0.13 -2.07
CA PHE A 20 -18.79 0.89 -1.98
C PHE A 20 -19.90 0.28 -2.85
N GLY A 21 -19.55 -0.41 -3.94
CA GLY A 21 -20.51 -1.12 -4.79
C GLY A 21 -20.93 -2.49 -4.27
N LYS A 22 -20.23 -3.07 -3.29
CA LYS A 22 -20.51 -4.41 -2.76
C LYS A 22 -21.60 -4.34 -1.68
N SER A 23 -22.81 -4.74 -2.02
CA SER A 23 -23.95 -4.82 -1.09
C SER A 23 -23.91 -6.08 -0.20
N GLY A 24 -22.79 -6.34 0.48
CA GLY A 24 -22.60 -7.52 1.34
C GLY A 24 -21.67 -7.25 2.52
N SER A 25 -21.63 -8.15 3.51
CA SER A 25 -20.82 -7.95 4.72
C SER A 25 -19.33 -7.80 4.38
N GLU A 26 -18.63 -6.88 5.06
CA GLU A 26 -17.18 -6.66 4.89
C GLU A 26 -16.35 -7.90 5.25
N VAL A 27 -16.95 -8.83 6.01
CA VAL A 27 -16.33 -10.05 6.53
C VAL A 27 -16.39 -11.21 5.51
N ASP A 28 -17.25 -11.13 4.50
CA ASP A 28 -17.33 -12.14 3.44
C ASP A 28 -16.22 -11.95 2.41
N ILE A 29 -15.07 -12.58 2.69
CA ILE A 29 -13.95 -12.64 1.76
C ILE A 29 -14.25 -13.66 0.67
N SER A 30 -14.45 -13.19 -0.57
CA SER A 30 -14.61 -14.04 -1.74
C SER A 30 -13.26 -14.24 -2.47
N PRO A 31 -13.12 -15.30 -3.29
CA PRO A 31 -11.95 -15.49 -4.15
C PRO A 31 -11.66 -14.29 -5.06
N VAL A 32 -12.70 -13.57 -5.49
CA VAL A 32 -12.60 -12.35 -6.31
C VAL A 32 -11.81 -11.26 -5.59
N ASN A 33 -11.99 -11.11 -4.28
CA ASN A 33 -11.26 -10.11 -3.50
C ASN A 33 -9.74 -10.36 -3.54
N TYR A 34 -9.31 -11.63 -3.45
CA TYR A 34 -7.90 -12.00 -3.54
C TYR A 34 -7.31 -11.72 -4.93
N ILE A 35 -8.07 -11.99 -5.98
CA ILE A 35 -7.64 -11.70 -7.36
C ILE A 35 -7.46 -10.19 -7.55
N ILE A 36 -8.41 -9.37 -7.10
CA ILE A 36 -8.32 -7.90 -7.18
C ILE A 36 -7.10 -7.39 -6.39
N SER A 37 -6.91 -7.88 -5.17
CA SER A 37 -5.76 -7.54 -4.32
C SER A 37 -4.43 -7.89 -4.98
N MET A 38 -4.36 -9.07 -5.61
CA MET A 38 -3.18 -9.52 -6.36
C MET A 38 -2.91 -8.61 -7.56
N ILE A 39 -3.92 -8.27 -8.35
CA ILE A 39 -3.79 -7.37 -9.52
C ILE A 39 -3.28 -5.99 -9.07
N MET A 40 -3.88 -5.41 -8.04
CA MET A 40 -3.46 -4.10 -7.51
C MET A 40 -2.02 -4.12 -6.98
N SER A 41 -1.62 -5.22 -6.35
CA SER A 41 -0.24 -5.42 -5.87
C SER A 41 0.75 -5.55 -7.03
N LEU A 42 0.38 -6.25 -8.11
CA LEU A 42 1.17 -6.33 -9.34
C LEU A 42 1.31 -4.97 -10.02
N LEU A 43 0.25 -4.15 -10.03
CA LEU A 43 0.32 -2.78 -10.54
C LEU A 43 1.35 -1.95 -9.76
N LEU A 44 1.45 -2.09 -8.44
CA LEU A 44 2.46 -1.37 -7.65
C LEU A 44 3.89 -1.76 -8.03
N ILE A 45 4.13 -3.05 -8.27
CA ILE A 45 5.41 -3.54 -8.79
C ILE A 45 5.67 -2.90 -10.17
N LEU A 46 4.68 -2.85 -11.07
CA LEU A 46 4.82 -2.18 -12.37
C LEU A 46 5.11 -0.67 -12.23
N GLY A 47 4.52 0.00 -11.24
CA GLY A 47 4.82 1.41 -10.92
C GLY A 47 6.27 1.62 -10.54
N GLY A 48 6.82 0.73 -9.71
CA GLY A 48 8.24 0.71 -9.37
C GLY A 48 9.12 0.53 -10.61
N TYR A 49 8.76 -0.44 -11.44
CA TYR A 49 9.46 -0.73 -12.70
C TYR A 49 9.48 0.48 -13.65
N PHE A 50 8.33 1.13 -13.86
CA PHE A 50 8.27 2.30 -14.74
C PHE A 50 9.06 3.50 -14.20
N ASN A 51 9.11 3.68 -12.88
CA ASN A 51 9.98 4.70 -12.27
C ASN A 51 11.45 4.43 -12.58
N ALA A 52 11.92 3.19 -12.45
CA ALA A 52 13.28 2.80 -12.78
C ALA A 52 13.57 2.97 -14.29
N LYS A 53 12.66 2.54 -15.16
CA LYS A 53 12.78 2.69 -16.63
C LYS A 53 12.90 4.15 -17.08
N LYS A 54 12.30 5.08 -16.34
CA LYS A 54 12.39 6.53 -16.59
C LYS A 54 13.54 7.20 -15.83
N ASN A 55 14.53 6.43 -15.36
CA ASN A 55 15.71 6.92 -14.64
C ASN A 55 15.39 7.83 -13.44
N LYS A 56 14.25 7.60 -12.77
CA LYS A 56 13.95 8.33 -11.54
C LYS A 56 14.75 7.75 -10.38
N THR A 57 15.03 8.60 -9.39
CA THR A 57 15.69 8.18 -8.15
C THR A 57 14.85 7.16 -7.38
N TYR A 58 15.50 6.23 -6.70
CA TYR A 58 14.85 5.22 -5.83
C TYR A 58 13.94 5.87 -4.76
N ARG A 59 14.31 7.05 -4.24
CA ARG A 59 13.47 7.84 -3.32
C ARG A 59 12.04 8.05 -3.83
N SER A 60 11.83 8.08 -5.14
CA SER A 60 10.49 8.22 -5.72
C SER A 60 9.57 7.04 -5.37
N VAL A 61 10.06 5.80 -5.33
CA VAL A 61 9.20 4.64 -5.04
C VAL A 61 8.85 4.51 -3.55
N LEU A 62 9.62 5.17 -2.67
CA LEU A 62 9.48 5.08 -1.22
C LEU A 62 8.50 6.07 -0.60
N TRP A 63 8.00 7.05 -1.37
CA TRP A 63 7.16 8.12 -0.79
C TRP A 63 5.92 7.57 -0.08
N MET A 64 5.30 6.56 -0.66
CA MET A 64 4.07 5.96 -0.14
C MET A 64 4.34 5.12 1.11
N PHE A 65 5.51 4.49 1.19
CA PHE A 65 5.98 3.80 2.39
C PHE A 65 6.17 4.77 3.56
N PHE A 66 6.75 5.95 3.33
CA PHE A 66 6.89 6.96 4.39
C PHE A 66 5.54 7.49 4.90
N VAL A 67 4.56 7.66 4.00
CA VAL A 67 3.19 8.03 4.41
C VAL A 67 2.58 6.93 5.28
N ASN A 68 2.76 5.66 4.90
CA ASN A 68 2.30 4.53 5.71
C ASN A 68 2.99 4.44 7.07
N ILE A 69 4.31 4.69 7.15
CA ILE A 69 5.01 4.78 8.44
C ILE A 69 4.41 5.90 9.28
N LEU A 70 4.18 7.08 8.69
CA LEU A 70 3.59 8.20 9.41
C LEU A 70 2.23 7.83 10.00
N PHE A 71 1.34 7.21 9.21
CA PHE A 71 0.04 6.77 9.70
C PHE A 71 0.15 5.69 10.77
N PHE A 72 1.06 4.73 10.61
CA PHE A 72 1.30 3.68 11.60
C PHE A 72 1.89 4.21 12.92
N THR A 73 2.84 5.15 12.84
CA THR A 73 3.39 5.79 14.04
C THR A 73 2.34 6.67 14.71
N MET A 74 1.51 7.39 13.95
CA MET A 74 0.41 8.16 14.51
C MET A 74 -0.64 7.26 15.15
N SER A 75 -1.00 6.12 14.57
CA SER A 75 -1.91 5.19 15.24
C SER A 75 -1.34 4.71 16.59
N GLY A 76 -0.07 4.28 16.63
CA GLY A 76 0.55 3.85 17.89
C GLY A 76 0.74 4.97 18.93
N LEU A 77 1.14 6.17 18.50
CA LEU A 77 1.31 7.32 19.39
C LEU A 77 -0.02 7.80 19.94
N PHE A 78 -1.08 7.85 19.14
CA PHE A 78 -2.41 8.24 19.63
C PHE A 78 -3.07 7.13 20.46
N ASP A 79 -2.73 5.85 20.27
CA ASP A 79 -3.16 4.80 21.21
C ASP A 79 -2.49 4.97 22.60
N GLN A 80 -1.22 5.39 22.65
CA GLN A 80 -0.48 5.59 23.90
C GLN A 80 -0.75 6.94 24.60
N PHE A 81 -0.93 8.02 23.84
CA PHE A 81 -1.11 9.39 24.36
C PHE A 81 -2.53 9.93 24.23
N GLY A 82 -3.38 9.30 23.39
CA GLY A 82 -4.70 9.79 23.00
C GLY A 82 -5.81 9.59 24.03
N ASN A 83 -5.56 8.91 25.16
CA ASN A 83 -6.50 8.90 26.30
C ASN A 83 -6.97 10.33 26.69
N ASN A 84 -6.13 11.35 26.47
CA ASN A 84 -6.44 12.75 26.76
C ASN A 84 -6.62 13.64 25.50
N PHE A 85 -6.35 13.14 24.30
CA PHE A 85 -6.44 13.87 23.00
C PHE A 85 -7.40 13.19 22.01
N ASN A 86 -8.43 12.52 22.54
CA ASN A 86 -9.47 11.85 21.78
C ASN A 86 -10.48 12.87 21.22
N LEU A 87 -10.14 13.56 20.12
CA LEU A 87 -11.07 14.47 19.45
C LEU A 87 -12.23 13.74 18.74
N PHE A 88 -12.16 12.41 18.53
CA PHE A 88 -13.19 11.61 17.86
C PHE A 88 -13.27 10.13 18.29
N SER A 89 -12.97 9.77 19.55
CA SER A 89 -13.10 8.36 19.98
C SER A 89 -14.56 7.94 20.10
N THR A 90 -14.97 6.94 19.33
CA THR A 90 -16.07 6.06 19.72
C THR A 90 -15.62 5.18 20.90
N VAL A 91 -16.55 4.85 21.79
CA VAL A 91 -16.35 4.11 23.05
C VAL A 91 -15.31 2.97 22.90
N GLY A 92 -14.10 3.21 23.41
CA GLY A 92 -12.97 2.26 23.37
C GLY A 92 -11.74 2.89 22.73
N ASN A 93 -10.89 3.48 23.57
CA ASN A 93 -9.46 3.88 23.51
C ASN A 93 -8.57 3.78 22.25
N ASP A 94 -9.05 3.40 21.09
CA ASP A 94 -8.24 3.24 19.89
C ASP A 94 -8.31 4.50 19.02
N SER A 95 -7.17 4.87 18.45
CA SER A 95 -7.01 6.00 17.51
C SER A 95 -7.61 5.68 16.14
N PHE A 96 -8.93 5.49 16.13
CA PHE A 96 -9.75 4.98 15.04
C PHE A 96 -9.47 5.61 13.68
N ILE A 97 -9.25 6.93 13.61
CA ILE A 97 -9.06 7.66 12.34
C ILE A 97 -7.74 7.28 11.65
N PHE A 98 -6.63 7.16 12.39
CA PHE A 98 -5.34 6.84 11.77
C PHE A 98 -5.26 5.37 11.37
N THR A 99 -5.84 4.48 12.17
CA THR A 99 -6.00 3.07 11.84
C THR A 99 -6.89 2.90 10.61
N LEU A 100 -8.04 3.58 10.56
CA LEU A 100 -8.94 3.58 9.40
C LEU A 100 -8.24 4.15 8.16
N ALA A 101 -7.51 5.26 8.29
CA ALA A 101 -6.74 5.83 7.20
C ALA A 101 -5.69 4.84 6.68
N LEU A 102 -4.97 4.14 7.56
CA LEU A 102 -3.98 3.13 7.17
C LEU A 102 -4.64 1.94 6.44
N ILE A 103 -5.80 1.48 6.91
CA ILE A 103 -6.58 0.40 6.27
C ILE A 103 -7.05 0.83 4.88
N VAL A 104 -7.69 2.00 4.77
CA VAL A 104 -8.20 2.53 3.49
C VAL A 104 -7.05 2.77 2.50
N TYR A 105 -5.96 3.36 2.97
CA TYR A 105 -4.79 3.67 2.14
C TYR A 105 -4.10 2.41 1.61
N ASN A 106 -4.19 1.31 2.35
CA ASN A 106 -3.70 0.00 1.96
C ASN A 106 -4.83 -0.96 1.55
N GLY A 107 -5.98 -0.44 1.11
CA GLY A 107 -7.14 -1.24 0.71
C GLY A 107 -6.84 -2.28 -0.38
N TYR A 108 -5.77 -2.07 -1.16
CA TYR A 108 -5.26 -3.08 -2.10
C TYR A 108 -4.82 -4.40 -1.44
N LEU A 109 -4.62 -4.41 -0.12
CA LEU A 109 -4.29 -5.59 0.70
C LEU A 109 -5.45 -6.04 1.58
N PHE A 110 -6.66 -5.52 1.36
CA PHE A 110 -7.80 -5.75 2.25
C PHE A 110 -8.06 -7.21 2.65
N PRO A 111 -8.06 -8.21 1.73
CA PRO A 111 -8.28 -9.61 2.13
C PRO A 111 -7.27 -10.09 3.17
N LEU A 112 -6.04 -9.60 3.03
CA LEU A 112 -4.91 -9.96 3.86
C LEU A 112 -4.96 -9.23 5.22
N ILE A 113 -5.44 -7.98 5.22
CA ILE A 113 -5.71 -7.22 6.45
C ILE A 113 -6.80 -7.91 7.27
N VAL A 114 -7.93 -8.29 6.66
CA VAL A 114 -9.04 -8.97 7.37
C VAL A 114 -8.60 -10.33 7.91
N MET A 115 -7.81 -11.09 7.15
CA MET A 115 -7.28 -12.37 7.63
C MET A 115 -6.36 -12.22 8.86
N LEU A 116 -5.65 -11.10 8.95
CA LEU A 116 -4.66 -10.83 10.00
C LEU A 116 -5.20 -9.99 11.17
N ASP A 117 -6.46 -9.55 11.12
CA ASP A 117 -7.08 -8.65 12.09
C ASP A 117 -6.91 -9.14 13.55
N LYS A 118 -6.93 -10.46 13.76
CA LYS A 118 -6.76 -11.09 15.09
C LYS A 118 -5.30 -11.34 15.51
N SER A 119 -4.33 -11.03 14.66
CA SER A 119 -2.92 -11.41 14.86
C SER A 119 -2.02 -10.25 15.33
N GLY A 120 -2.55 -9.02 15.36
CA GLY A 120 -1.76 -7.80 15.59
C GLY A 120 -0.87 -7.39 14.39
N PHE A 121 -0.73 -8.25 13.37
CA PHE A 121 0.04 -7.96 12.15
C PHE A 121 -0.76 -7.23 11.07
N ALA A 122 -2.06 -7.02 11.28
CA ALA A 122 -2.97 -6.39 10.32
C ALA A 122 -2.52 -4.99 9.86
N LEU A 123 -1.77 -4.27 10.70
CA LEU A 123 -1.24 -2.94 10.39
C LEU A 123 0.23 -2.97 9.98
N VAL A 124 1.02 -3.89 10.54
CA VAL A 124 2.45 -4.01 10.26
C VAL A 124 2.71 -4.51 8.84
N LEU A 125 1.97 -5.53 8.41
CA LEU A 125 2.22 -6.15 7.11
C LEU A 125 1.89 -5.24 5.91
N PRO A 126 0.80 -4.45 5.92
CA PRO A 126 0.59 -3.43 4.90
C PRO A 126 1.73 -2.41 4.79
N VAL A 127 2.25 -1.95 5.92
CA VAL A 127 3.41 -1.03 5.94
C VAL A 127 4.62 -1.69 5.27
N LEU A 128 4.94 -2.94 5.61
CA LEU A 128 6.03 -3.69 4.99
C LEU A 128 5.81 -3.89 3.48
N LEU A 129 4.61 -4.28 3.07
CA LEU A 129 4.30 -4.52 1.66
C LEU A 129 4.32 -3.23 0.82
N SER A 130 3.99 -2.09 1.42
CA SER A 130 4.13 -0.78 0.77
C SER A 130 5.58 -0.39 0.48
N PHE A 131 6.54 -0.97 1.20
CA PHE A 131 7.96 -0.88 0.88
C PHE A 131 8.38 -1.94 -0.14
N ILE A 132 8.01 -3.20 0.11
CA ILE A 132 8.52 -4.35 -0.66
C ILE A 132 8.05 -4.30 -2.12
N LEU A 133 6.75 -4.07 -2.36
CA LEU A 133 6.19 -4.17 -3.72
C LEU A 133 6.78 -3.12 -4.68
N PRO A 134 6.80 -1.81 -4.35
CA PRO A 134 7.39 -0.81 -5.25
C PRO A 134 8.90 -0.97 -5.40
N SER A 135 9.60 -1.41 -4.34
CA SER A 135 11.04 -1.62 -4.36
C SER A 135 11.45 -2.79 -5.25
N LEU A 136 10.72 -3.92 -5.18
CA LEU A 136 10.92 -5.05 -6.09
C LEU A 136 10.76 -4.62 -7.55
N GLY A 137 9.69 -3.88 -7.85
CA GLY A 137 9.46 -3.34 -9.17
C GLY A 137 10.61 -2.46 -9.68
N TYR A 138 11.07 -1.54 -8.82
CA TYR A 138 12.20 -0.67 -9.14
C TYR A 138 13.49 -1.45 -9.40
N TRP A 139 13.78 -2.46 -8.58
CA TRP A 139 14.98 -3.26 -8.71
C TRP A 139 14.99 -4.07 -10.02
N ILE A 140 13.86 -4.71 -10.35
CA ILE A 140 13.66 -5.39 -11.64
C ILE A 140 13.90 -4.41 -12.80
N GLY A 141 13.35 -3.20 -12.71
CA GLY A 141 13.54 -2.17 -13.74
C GLY A 141 14.99 -1.73 -13.89
N LYS A 142 15.73 -1.56 -12.78
CA LYS A 142 17.15 -1.20 -12.82
C LYS A 142 18.02 -2.29 -13.44
N ILE A 143 17.77 -3.56 -13.10
CA ILE A 143 18.52 -4.70 -13.66
C ILE A 143 18.31 -4.77 -15.18
N ILE A 144 17.06 -4.67 -15.64
CA ILE A 144 16.75 -4.74 -17.08
C ILE A 144 17.34 -3.56 -17.84
N VAL A 145 17.24 -2.34 -17.31
CA VAL A 145 17.81 -1.15 -17.94
C VAL A 145 19.34 -1.25 -18.02
N SER A 146 20.00 -1.71 -16.96
CA SER A 146 21.46 -1.91 -16.94
C SER A 146 21.91 -2.94 -17.97
N LYS A 147 21.21 -4.08 -18.03
CA LYS A 147 21.55 -5.15 -18.99
C LYS A 147 21.45 -4.67 -20.45
N ASN A 148 20.48 -3.80 -20.74
CA ASN A 148 20.30 -3.25 -22.08
C ASN A 148 21.29 -2.12 -22.42
N SER A 149 21.88 -1.45 -21.43
CA SER A 149 22.97 -0.48 -21.67
C SER A 149 24.33 -1.15 -21.86
N ASP A 150 24.50 -2.36 -21.31
CA ASP A 150 25.75 -3.13 -21.41
C ASP A 150 25.82 -4.03 -22.65
N SER A 151 24.76 -4.04 -23.49
CA SER A 151 24.84 -4.56 -24.86
C SER A 151 25.09 -3.39 -25.81
N PRO A 152 26.34 -3.09 -26.19
CA PRO A 152 26.58 -2.18 -27.29
C PRO A 152 25.93 -2.78 -28.54
N GLU A 153 25.33 -1.91 -29.34
CA GLU A 153 24.87 -2.21 -30.69
C GLU A 153 25.99 -2.94 -31.46
N GLU A 154 25.85 -4.26 -31.64
CA GLU A 154 26.38 -4.92 -32.83
C GLU A 154 25.45 -4.51 -33.97
N ASN A 155 25.77 -3.41 -34.64
CA ASN A 155 25.41 -3.12 -36.03
C ASN A 155 26.31 -2.00 -36.59
#